data_AF-R7T8K3-F1
#
_entry.id   AF-R7T8K3-F1
#
_cell.length_a   1.000
_cell.length_b   1.000
_cell.length_c   1.000
_cell.angle_alpha   90.00
_cell.angle_beta   90.00
_cell.angle_gamma   90.00
#
_symmetry.space_group_name_H-M   'P 1'
#
loop_
_entity.id
_entity.type
_entity.pdbx_description
1 polymer ?
#
loop_
_entity_poly.entity_id
_entity_poly.type
_entity_poly.pdbx_seq_one_letter_code
_entity_poly.pdbx_strand_id
1 'polypeptide(L)'
;QTSNYGIGGHYEPHYDHDERSEVAPEVALSGDRIATFMIYMNHVNAGGATVFPKIGLYAKPEKNAAIFWYNYKKSGESDANTLHAGLVWGEVG
;
A
#
# COMPACT_ATOMS: atom_id res chain seq x y z
N GLN A 1 -8.03 -9.09 0.08
CA GLN A 1 -8.88 -7.95 -0.32
C GLN A 1 -8.83 -7.80 -1.83
N THR A 2 -9.91 -7.37 -2.47
CA THR A 2 -9.94 -7.08 -3.91
C THR A 2 -10.45 -5.65 -4.09
N SER A 3 -9.69 -4.79 -4.74
CA SER A 3 -10.05 -3.39 -4.99
C SER A 3 -10.15 -3.13 -6.49
N ASN A 4 -11.20 -2.43 -6.92
CA ASN A 4 -11.39 -1.96 -8.29
C ASN A 4 -11.36 -0.44 -8.30
N TYR A 5 -10.32 0.13 -8.91
CA TYR A 5 -10.19 1.56 -9.09
C TYR A 5 -10.70 1.92 -10.48
N GLY A 6 -11.84 2.62 -10.54
CA GLY A 6 -12.29 3.28 -11.75
C GLY A 6 -11.39 4.47 -12.12
N ILE A 7 -11.71 5.16 -13.22
CA ILE A 7 -11.05 6.42 -13.56
C ILE A 7 -11.26 7.41 -12.40
N GLY A 8 -10.17 7.79 -11.72
CA GLY A 8 -10.19 8.72 -10.59
C GLY A 8 -10.25 8.10 -9.19
N GLY A 9 -10.17 6.77 -9.04
CA GLY A 9 -10.03 6.15 -7.71
C GLY A 9 -8.65 6.37 -7.12
N HIS A 10 -8.52 7.21 -6.08
CA HIS A 10 -7.31 7.32 -5.27
C HIS A 10 -7.37 6.35 -4.09
N TYR A 11 -6.20 5.96 -3.59
CA TYR A 11 -6.08 5.46 -2.23
C TYR A 11 -5.05 6.33 -1.53
N GLU A 12 -5.50 7.10 -0.54
CA GLU A 12 -4.68 8.04 0.21
C GLU A 12 -3.45 7.35 0.83
N PRO A 13 -2.34 8.08 1.07
CA PRO A 13 -1.17 7.54 1.74
C PRO A 13 -1.55 6.91 3.08
N HIS A 14 -1.24 5.62 3.24
CA HIS A 14 -1.56 4.85 4.44
C HIS A 14 -0.53 3.76 4.70
N TYR A 15 -0.62 3.16 5.89
CA TYR A 15 0.06 1.92 6.21
C TYR A 15 -0.94 0.76 6.19
N ASP A 16 -0.45 -0.43 5.85
CA ASP A 16 -1.25 -1.66 5.96
C ASP A 16 -1.30 -2.21 7.39
N HIS A 17 -0.39 -1.75 8.26
CA HIS A 17 -0.37 -2.13 9.66
C HIS A 17 -1.17 -1.13 10.51
N ASP A 18 -1.66 -1.59 11.65
CA ASP A 18 -2.36 -0.73 12.60
C ASP A 18 -1.36 0.22 13.30
N GLU A 19 -1.66 1.52 13.33
CA GLU A 19 -0.90 2.46 14.14
C GLU A 19 -1.18 2.17 15.62
N ARG A 20 -0.26 1.44 16.27
CA ARG A 20 -0.39 0.93 17.66
C ARG A 20 -0.81 1.98 18.71
N SER A 21 -0.73 3.28 18.42
CA SER A 21 -1.15 4.34 19.35
C SER A 21 -2.66 4.58 19.43
N GLU A 22 -3.47 4.06 18.50
CA GLU A 22 -4.93 4.30 18.46
C GLU A 22 -5.79 3.03 18.56
N VAL A 23 -5.17 1.91 18.91
CA VAL A 23 -5.82 0.61 18.85
C VAL A 23 -6.67 0.40 20.11
N ALA A 24 -7.99 0.51 19.97
CA ALA A 24 -8.93 0.08 21.00
C ALA A 24 -8.59 -1.36 21.46
N PRO A 25 -8.76 -1.70 22.75
CA PRO A 25 -8.37 -3.01 23.29
C PRO A 25 -8.92 -4.20 22.50
N GLU A 26 -10.07 -4.05 21.82
CA GLU A 26 -10.66 -5.06 20.97
C GLU A 26 -9.87 -5.36 19.68
N VAL A 27 -9.14 -4.38 19.11
CA VAL A 27 -8.36 -4.54 17.87
C VAL A 27 -6.97 -5.14 18.15
N ALA A 28 -6.45 -4.98 19.37
CA ALA A 28 -5.22 -5.67 19.80
C ALA A 28 -5.33 -7.21 19.72
N LEU A 29 -6.56 -7.74 19.69
CA LEU A 29 -6.85 -9.18 19.60
C LEU A 29 -7.01 -9.69 18.15
N SER A 30 -7.20 -8.82 17.15
CA SER A 30 -7.45 -9.24 15.75
C SER A 30 -6.18 -9.54 14.95
N GLY A 31 -5.00 -9.20 15.49
CA GLY A 31 -3.72 -9.35 14.80
C GLY A 31 -3.48 -8.27 13.74
N ASP A 32 -2.20 -8.05 13.41
CA ASP A 32 -1.76 -6.96 12.55
C ASP A 32 -1.01 -7.50 11.30
N ARG A 33 -1.02 -6.75 10.19
CA ARG A 33 -0.46 -7.18 8.91
C ARG A 33 1.06 -7.08 8.91
N ILE A 34 1.74 -8.22 9.02
CA ILE A 34 3.22 -8.26 8.98
C ILE A 34 3.81 -7.94 7.59
N ALA A 35 3.06 -8.21 6.52
CA ALA A 35 3.51 -8.03 5.15
C ALA A 35 2.32 -7.91 4.20
N THR A 36 2.58 -7.34 3.03
CA THR A 36 1.60 -7.18 1.96
C THR A 36 2.15 -7.78 0.67
N PHE A 37 1.33 -8.57 -0.01
CA PHE A 37 1.57 -9.10 -1.35
C PHE A 37 0.45 -8.63 -2.27
N MET A 38 0.75 -7.72 -3.18
CA MET A 38 -0.24 -7.10 -4.06
C MET A 38 0.01 -7.47 -5.52
N ILE A 39 -1.04 -7.92 -6.20
CA ILE A 39 -1.00 -8.37 -7.59
C ILE A 39 -1.78 -7.38 -8.47
N TYR A 40 -1.19 -6.94 -9.56
CA TYR A 40 -1.88 -6.16 -10.58
C TYR A 40 -2.63 -7.10 -11.53
N MET A 41 -3.96 -7.17 -11.39
CA MET A 41 -4.78 -8.13 -12.15
C MET A 41 -5.06 -7.69 -13.60
N ASN A 42 -5.00 -6.39 -13.89
CA ASN A 42 -5.36 -5.83 -15.19
C ASN A 42 -4.29 -4.87 -15.70
N HIS A 43 -4.19 -4.76 -17.02
CA HIS A 43 -3.42 -3.68 -17.64
C HIS A 43 -4.19 -2.37 -17.46
N VAL A 44 -3.49 -1.30 -17.09
CA VAL A 44 -4.06 0.05 -17.05
C VAL A 44 -3.29 0.93 -18.04
N ASN A 45 -4.02 1.74 -18.81
CA ASN A 45 -3.42 2.53 -19.88
C ASN A 45 -2.64 3.75 -19.34
N ALA A 46 -2.99 4.23 -18.14
CA ALA A 46 -2.20 5.19 -17.35
C ALA A 46 -2.82 5.38 -15.95
N GLY A 47 -2.04 5.96 -15.03
CA GLY A 47 -2.35 5.97 -13.58
C GLY A 47 -2.13 4.60 -12.93
N GLY A 48 -2.67 4.41 -11.73
CA GLY A 48 -2.68 3.11 -11.03
C GLY A 48 -1.33 2.68 -10.47
N ALA A 49 -0.33 3.56 -10.47
CA ALA A 49 0.96 3.32 -9.83
C ALA A 49 0.78 3.21 -8.32
N THR A 50 1.53 2.31 -7.70
CA THR A 50 1.67 2.28 -6.24
C THR A 50 2.92 3.06 -5.89
N VAL A 51 2.78 4.09 -5.06
CA VAL A 51 3.90 4.94 -4.65
C VAL A 51 4.26 4.71 -3.20
N PHE A 52 5.55 4.82 -2.89
CA PHE A 52 6.13 4.81 -1.55
C PHE A 52 6.87 6.14 -1.35
N PRO A 53 6.16 7.23 -0.98
CA PRO A 53 6.69 8.59 -1.02
C PRO A 53 7.93 8.80 -0.14
N LYS A 54 8.04 8.12 1.01
CA LYS A 54 9.19 8.30 1.92
C LYS A 54 10.52 7.82 1.36
N ILE A 55 10.48 6.90 0.38
CA ILE A 55 11.67 6.35 -0.27
C ILE A 55 11.77 6.75 -1.75
N GLY A 56 10.85 7.60 -2.24
CA GLY A 56 10.84 8.04 -3.64
C GLY A 56 10.67 6.91 -4.66
N LEU A 57 10.02 5.81 -4.27
CA LEU A 57 9.80 4.64 -5.14
C LEU A 57 8.38 4.66 -5.69
N TYR A 58 8.21 4.26 -6.94
CA TYR A 58 6.90 3.96 -7.50
C TYR A 58 6.95 2.67 -8.32
N ALA A 59 5.91 1.86 -8.19
CA ALA A 59 5.70 0.64 -8.95
C ALA A 59 4.61 0.90 -9.99
N LYS A 60 4.98 0.77 -11.27
CA LYS A 60 4.02 0.85 -12.37
C LYS A 60 3.21 -0.46 -12.42
N PRO A 61 1.88 -0.38 -12.57
CA PRO A 61 1.04 -1.57 -12.69
C PRO A 61 1.33 -2.28 -14.02
N GLU A 62 1.74 -3.54 -13.92
CA GLU A 62 1.90 -4.45 -15.05
C GLU A 62 1.05 -5.68 -14.81
N LYS A 63 0.23 -6.07 -15.80
CA LYS A 63 -0.69 -7.19 -15.64
C LYS A 63 0.08 -8.46 -15.25
N ASN A 64 -0.39 -9.12 -14.20
CA ASN A 64 0.19 -10.30 -13.56
C ASN A 64 1.50 -10.08 -12.80
N ALA A 65 2.05 -8.86 -12.76
CA ALA A 65 3.14 -8.53 -11.86
C ALA A 65 2.62 -8.39 -10.42
N ALA A 66 3.52 -8.56 -9.47
CA ALA A 66 3.26 -8.38 -8.06
C ALA A 66 4.35 -7.52 -7.41
N ILE A 67 3.95 -6.80 -6.37
CA ILE A 67 4.87 -6.15 -5.45
C ILE A 67 4.64 -6.70 -4.04
N PHE A 68 5.72 -6.74 -3.26
CA PHE A 68 5.73 -7.31 -1.94
C PHE A 68 6.57 -6.48 -0.99
N TRP A 69 6.10 -6.28 0.24
CA TRP A 69 6.86 -5.63 1.29
C TRP A 69 6.46 -6.13 2.68
N TYR A 70 7.35 -5.95 3.65
CA TYR A 70 7.07 -6.16 5.07
C TYR A 70 6.68 -4.83 5.71
N ASN A 71 5.60 -4.79 6.49
CA ASN A 71 5.17 -3.57 7.20
C ASN A 71 5.99 -3.30 8.46
N TYR A 72 6.79 -4.27 8.88
CA TYR A 72 7.59 -4.26 10.09
C TYR A 72 9.05 -4.57 9.79
N LYS A 73 9.95 -3.92 10.54
CA LYS A 73 11.37 -4.28 10.59
C LYS A 73 11.55 -5.59 11.36
N LYS A 74 12.73 -6.21 11.22
CA LYS A 74 13.10 -7.40 12.00
C LYS A 74 13.04 -7.18 13.53
N SER A 75 13.14 -5.92 13.98
CA SER A 75 12.98 -5.54 15.39
C SER A 75 11.54 -5.61 15.89
N GLY A 76 10.55 -5.72 15.00
CA GLY A 76 9.12 -5.64 15.35
C GLY A 76 8.59 -4.21 15.44
N GLU A 77 9.41 -3.21 15.11
CA GLU A 77 8.98 -1.81 14.91
C GLU A 77 8.34 -1.64 13.54
N SER A 78 7.33 -0.77 13.44
CA SER A 78 6.73 -0.41 12.16
C SER A 78 7.78 0.20 11.23
N ASP A 79 7.68 -0.14 9.95
CA ASP A 79 8.55 0.43 8.93
C ASP A 79 7.87 1.65 8.29
N ALA A 80 8.26 2.84 8.73
CA ALA A 80 7.76 4.10 8.19
C ALA A 80 7.95 4.22 6.66
N ASN A 81 8.89 3.49 6.05
CA ASN A 81 9.14 3.49 4.62
C ASN A 81 8.03 2.82 3.80
N THR A 82 7.11 2.10 4.45
CA THR A 82 6.00 1.41 3.79
C THR A 82 4.74 2.27 3.70
N LEU A 83 4.80 3.55 4.06
CA LEU A 83 3.74 4.50 3.72
C LEU A 83 3.54 4.44 2.21
N HIS A 84 2.33 4.13 1.75
CA HIS A 84 2.06 3.95 0.33
C HIS A 84 0.67 4.41 -0.07
N ALA A 85 0.51 4.71 -1.36
CA ALA A 85 -0.72 5.20 -1.95
C ALA A 85 -0.94 4.62 -3.35
N GLY A 86 -2.19 4.61 -3.81
CA GLY A 86 -2.54 4.35 -5.20
C GLY A 86 -2.75 5.66 -5.95
N LEU A 87 -1.91 5.95 -6.95
CA LEU A 87 -2.00 7.18 -7.73
C LEU A 87 -3.10 7.13 -8.79
N VAL A 88 -3.76 8.28 -8.99
CA VAL A 88 -4.63 8.54 -10.13
C VAL A 88 -3.85 9.09 -11.33
N TRP A 89 -4.54 9.22 -12.46
CA TRP A 89 -4.04 9.92 -13.64
C TRP A 89 -3.60 11.36 -13.27
N GLY A 90 -2.38 11.76 -13.67
CA GLY A 90 -1.94 13.17 -13.65
C GLY A 90 -1.09 13.63 -12.46
N GLU A 91 -0.87 12.80 -11.44
CA GLU A 91 -0.08 13.17 -10.24
C GLU A 91 1.40 12.78 -10.30
N VAL A 92 1.94 12.60 -11.51
CA VAL A 92 3.40 12.53 -11.70
C VAL A 92 3.90 13.97 -11.86
N GLY A 93 4.07 14.66 -10.74
CA GLY A 93 4.64 16.00 -10.62
C GLY A 93 5.94 15.97 -9.84
#